data_AF-A0A949IUX0-F1
#
_entry.id   AF-A0A949IUX0-F1
#
_cell.length_a   1.000
_cell.length_b   1.000
_cell.length_c   1.000
_cell.angle_alpha   90.00
_cell.angle_beta   90.00
_cell.angle_gamma   90.00
#
_symmetry.space_group_name_H-M   'P 1'
#
loop_
_entity.id
_entity.type
_entity.pdbx_description
1 polymer ?
#
loop_
_entity_poly.entity_id
_entity_poly.type
_entity_poly.pdbx_seq_one_letter_code
_entity_poly.pdbx_strand_id
1 'polypeptide(L)'
;MMFGIILLLMTGATVTLLTRPLLAKRQEEAVSDSLRDMAIYRAQLDEVESDIARGLLTAAQAADTRAEIRRRMLAAAKPPEARATPPAGPRKICAAVIIVFLPLAAVFIYAMLGAPGLPDAPYAARMKNPRFLLATAAQRLDEKLQTAPTAAGYRRFADILYLLQDYVDSANAYRKAIARGEDTAELWSQMAETITLANGGMVVAQAQEAFYQALRHDKNDPRATFYMGLAEAQQGRFRKAVAIWKKLQSETPAGAPWAVLLKNRIDAAAQAGKFDAADIEPAAPAKPAAQGRPSPLTAQGQKMPAWAKDPAARAGMINAMVAALAAKLEKDPHDVQGWLRLIRSCRVLGEAGKAQAALAAALRLNPDNAQLEALAAAQK
;
A
#
# COMPACT_ATOMS: atom_id res chain seq x y z
N MET A 1 7.64 -27.30 -6.82
CA MET A 1 6.85 -28.52 -7.13
C MET A 1 5.62 -28.71 -6.21
N MET A 2 5.74 -28.62 -4.89
CA MET A 2 4.61 -28.83 -3.95
C MET A 2 3.43 -27.86 -4.16
N PHE A 3 3.70 -26.60 -4.50
CA PHE A 3 2.68 -25.58 -4.76
C PHE A 3 1.76 -25.91 -5.94
N GLY A 4 2.31 -26.39 -7.06
CA GLY A 4 1.51 -26.75 -8.24
C GLY A 4 0.58 -27.95 -8.00
N ILE A 5 1.01 -28.90 -7.17
CA ILE A 5 0.19 -30.05 -6.78
C ILE A 5 -1.02 -29.61 -5.96
N ILE A 6 -0.83 -28.67 -5.02
CA ILE A 6 -1.92 -28.12 -4.20
C ILE A 6 -2.95 -27.40 -5.08
N LEU A 7 -2.50 -26.57 -6.03
CA LEU A 7 -3.40 -25.87 -6.96
C LEU A 7 -4.21 -26.83 -7.85
N LEU A 8 -3.57 -27.90 -8.33
CA LEU A 8 -4.23 -28.91 -9.14
C LEU A 8 -5.30 -29.67 -8.34
N LEU A 9 -4.98 -30.05 -7.09
CA LEU A 9 -5.93 -30.69 -6.18
C LEU A 9 -7.11 -29.78 -5.83
N MET A 10 -6.86 -28.51 -5.54
CA MET A 10 -7.91 -27.53 -5.25
C MET A 10 -8.84 -27.35 -6.45
N THR A 11 -8.28 -27.16 -7.64
CA THR A 11 -9.06 -27.01 -8.89
C THR A 11 -9.93 -28.24 -9.15
N GLY A 12 -9.36 -29.44 -8.99
CA GLY A 12 -10.09 -30.70 -9.12
C GLY A 12 -11.23 -30.84 -8.10
N ALA A 13 -10.99 -30.47 -6.84
CA ALA A 13 -12.02 -30.48 -5.80
C ALA A 13 -13.17 -29.51 -6.12
N THR A 14 -12.85 -28.29 -6.56
CA THR A 14 -13.86 -27.28 -6.96
C THR A 14 -14.71 -27.77 -8.13
N VAL A 15 -14.09 -28.30 -9.18
CA VAL A 15 -14.80 -28.87 -10.33
C VAL A 15 -15.74 -30.00 -9.88
N THR A 16 -15.23 -30.92 -9.05
CA THR A 16 -16.00 -32.07 -8.55
C THR A 16 -17.23 -31.63 -7.75
N LEU A 17 -17.07 -30.67 -6.83
CA LEU A 17 -18.16 -30.13 -6.01
C LEU A 17 -19.24 -29.45 -6.86
N LEU A 18 -18.84 -28.67 -7.86
CA LEU A 18 -19.76 -27.96 -8.75
C LEU A 18 -20.53 -28.89 -9.68
N THR A 19 -19.91 -29.98 -10.15
CA THR A 19 -20.53 -30.90 -11.09
C THR A 19 -21.36 -31.99 -10.43
N ARG A 20 -21.09 -32.35 -9.17
CA ARG A 20 -21.81 -33.39 -8.42
C ARG A 20 -23.35 -33.23 -8.43
N PRO A 21 -23.95 -32.06 -8.12
CA PRO A 21 -25.41 -31.89 -8.18
C PRO A 21 -25.97 -31.90 -9.61
N LEU A 22 -25.14 -31.62 -10.63
CA LEU A 22 -25.54 -31.61 -12.04
C LEU A 22 -25.55 -32.99 -12.69
N LEU A 23 -24.72 -33.92 -12.18
CA LEU A 23 -24.61 -35.30 -12.67
C LEU A 23 -25.37 -36.33 -11.81
N ALA A 24 -25.87 -35.96 -10.63
CA ALA A 24 -26.61 -36.88 -9.76
C ALA A 24 -27.88 -37.44 -10.46
N LYS A 25 -28.04 -38.77 -10.45
CA LYS A 25 -29.19 -39.46 -11.04
C LYS A 25 -30.42 -39.32 -10.14
N ARG A 26 -31.40 -38.53 -10.58
CA ARG A 26 -32.73 -38.37 -9.94
C ARG A 26 -33.55 -39.68 -9.84
N GLN A 27 -33.13 -40.75 -10.50
CA GLN A 27 -33.84 -42.04 -10.52
C GLN A 27 -33.62 -42.89 -9.26
N GLU A 28 -32.48 -42.77 -8.57
CA GLU A 28 -32.22 -43.54 -7.33
C GLU A 28 -33.05 -43.02 -6.15
N GLU A 29 -33.28 -41.70 -6.07
CA GLU A 29 -34.15 -41.10 -5.06
C GLU A 29 -35.61 -41.59 -5.19
N ALA A 30 -36.15 -41.62 -6.41
CA ALA A 30 -37.54 -42.04 -6.66
C ALA A 30 -37.81 -43.52 -6.32
N VAL A 31 -36.84 -44.41 -6.55
CA VAL A 31 -36.95 -45.84 -6.17
C VAL A 31 -36.86 -46.00 -4.65
N SER A 32 -36.02 -45.20 -3.99
CA SER A 32 -35.87 -45.25 -2.52
C SER A 32 -37.10 -44.72 -1.77
N ASP A 33 -37.79 -43.72 -2.32
CA ASP A 33 -39.02 -43.17 -1.74
C ASP A 33 -40.20 -44.15 -1.88
N SER A 34 -40.37 -44.78 -3.05
CA SER A 34 -41.40 -45.81 -3.25
C SER A 34 -41.22 -47.01 -2.30
N LEU A 35 -39.97 -47.45 -2.06
CA LEU A 35 -39.67 -48.53 -1.12
C LEU A 35 -39.97 -48.13 0.34
N ARG A 36 -39.75 -46.87 0.72
CA ARG A 36 -40.12 -46.33 2.05
C ARG A 36 -41.63 -46.27 2.23
N ASP A 37 -42.35 -45.76 1.25
CA ASP A 37 -43.81 -45.64 1.28
C ASP A 37 -44.46 -47.03 1.41
N MET A 38 -43.92 -48.03 0.71
CA MET A 38 -44.37 -49.42 0.83
C MET A 38 -44.15 -50.02 2.23
N ALA A 39 -43.07 -49.67 2.91
CA ALA A 39 -42.84 -50.11 4.29
C ALA A 39 -43.84 -49.48 5.27
N ILE A 40 -44.20 -48.21 5.05
CA ILE A 40 -45.19 -47.49 5.85
C ILE A 40 -46.59 -48.12 5.70
N TYR A 41 -47.03 -48.42 4.47
CA TYR A 41 -48.33 -49.05 4.25
C TYR A 41 -48.44 -50.46 4.84
N ARG A 42 -47.34 -51.23 4.89
CA ARG A 42 -47.31 -52.53 5.57
C ARG A 42 -47.50 -52.38 7.07
N ALA A 43 -46.77 -51.46 7.70
CA ALA A 43 -46.93 -51.19 9.13
C ALA A 43 -48.35 -50.75 9.49
N GLN A 44 -49.00 -49.94 8.63
CA GLN A 44 -50.40 -49.54 8.83
C GLN A 44 -51.39 -50.71 8.75
N LEU A 45 -51.11 -51.73 7.93
CA LEU A 45 -51.96 -52.94 7.90
C LEU A 45 -51.79 -53.76 9.18
N ASP A 46 -50.57 -53.89 9.69
CA ASP A 46 -50.29 -54.60 10.94
C ASP A 46 -50.91 -53.89 12.15
N GLU A 47 -50.91 -52.55 12.14
CA GLU A 47 -51.57 -51.73 13.16
C GLU A 47 -53.10 -51.96 13.17
N VAL A 48 -53.74 -52.03 12.00
CA VAL A 48 -55.16 -52.37 11.87
C VAL A 48 -55.48 -53.78 12.41
N GLU A 49 -54.60 -54.77 12.21
CA GLU A 49 -54.76 -56.10 12.83
C GLU A 49 -54.70 -56.02 14.36
N SER A 50 -53.74 -55.25 14.89
CA SER A 50 -53.56 -55.05 16.32
C SER A 50 -54.75 -54.33 16.98
N ASP A 51 -55.37 -53.38 16.27
CA ASP A 51 -56.51 -52.61 16.79
C ASP A 51 -57.81 -53.43 16.81
N ILE A 52 -57.97 -54.40 15.91
CA ILE A 52 -59.04 -55.39 15.98
C ILE A 52 -58.84 -56.31 17.18
N ALA A 53 -57.61 -56.79 17.40
CA ALA A 53 -57.28 -57.64 18.54
C ALA A 53 -57.52 -56.91 19.89
N ARG A 54 -57.37 -55.59 19.90
CA ARG A 54 -57.66 -54.71 21.05
C ARG A 54 -59.13 -54.28 21.16
N GLY A 55 -59.99 -54.69 20.23
CA GLY A 55 -61.43 -54.36 20.22
C GLY A 55 -61.74 -52.90 19.88
N LEU A 56 -60.78 -52.15 19.35
CA LEU A 56 -60.92 -50.72 19.03
C LEU A 56 -61.61 -50.49 17.68
N LEU A 57 -61.58 -51.48 16.79
CA LEU A 57 -62.19 -51.46 15.46
C LEU A 57 -63.16 -52.62 15.28
N THR A 58 -64.34 -52.33 14.72
CA THR A 58 -65.27 -53.39 14.31
C THR A 58 -64.78 -54.07 13.02
N ALA A 59 -65.19 -55.33 12.80
CA ALA A 59 -64.76 -56.10 11.62
C ALA A 59 -65.13 -55.41 10.28
N ALA A 60 -66.26 -54.71 10.23
CA ALA A 60 -66.69 -53.95 9.05
C ALA A 60 -65.78 -52.72 8.81
N GLN A 61 -65.50 -51.92 9.84
CA GLN A 61 -64.61 -50.75 9.73
C GLN A 61 -63.17 -51.14 9.37
N ALA A 62 -62.68 -52.26 9.90
CA ALA A 62 -61.37 -52.79 9.56
C ALA A 62 -61.27 -53.26 8.10
N ALA A 63 -62.32 -53.88 7.56
CA ALA A 63 -62.36 -54.30 6.17
C ALA A 63 -62.25 -53.09 5.21
N ASP A 64 -62.99 -52.02 5.49
CA ASP A 64 -62.96 -50.78 4.71
C ASP A 64 -61.58 -50.09 4.78
N THR A 65 -61.00 -50.02 5.98
CA THR A 65 -59.68 -49.41 6.19
C THR A 65 -58.58 -50.18 5.48
N ARG A 66 -58.60 -51.52 5.53
CA ARG A 66 -57.66 -52.37 4.77
C ARG A 66 -57.80 -52.20 3.27
N ALA A 67 -59.03 -52.07 2.77
CA ALA A 67 -59.29 -51.90 1.35
C ALA A 67 -58.67 -50.58 0.84
N GLU A 68 -58.85 -49.49 1.59
CA GLU A 68 -58.27 -48.18 1.25
C GLU A 68 -56.73 -48.17 1.35
N ILE A 69 -56.16 -48.75 2.42
CA ILE A 69 -54.69 -48.86 2.55
C ILE A 69 -54.10 -49.69 1.42
N ARG A 70 -54.69 -50.85 1.08
CA ARG A 70 -54.23 -51.69 -0.04
C ARG A 70 -54.36 -50.98 -1.38
N ARG A 71 -55.42 -50.19 -1.59
CA ARG A 71 -55.59 -49.38 -2.80
C ARG A 71 -54.50 -48.32 -2.93
N ARG A 72 -54.16 -47.62 -1.84
CA ARG A 72 -53.06 -46.64 -1.82
C ARG A 72 -51.70 -47.29 -2.02
N MET A 73 -51.48 -48.45 -1.40
CA MET A 73 -50.27 -49.25 -1.59
C MET A 73 -50.10 -49.69 -3.05
N LEU A 74 -51.17 -50.13 -3.71
CA LEU A 74 -51.15 -50.46 -5.14
C LEU A 74 -50.91 -49.23 -6.03
N ALA A 75 -51.44 -48.06 -5.65
CA ALA A 75 -51.18 -46.82 -6.35
C ALA A 75 -49.71 -46.35 -6.22
N ALA A 76 -49.10 -46.53 -5.04
CA ALA A 76 -47.69 -46.23 -4.78
C ALA A 76 -46.72 -47.24 -5.41
N ALA A 77 -47.18 -48.49 -5.63
CA ALA A 77 -46.41 -49.55 -6.30
C ALA A 77 -46.43 -49.45 -7.83
N LYS A 78 -47.34 -48.66 -8.42
CA LYS A 78 -47.27 -48.38 -9.86
C LYS A 78 -46.00 -47.58 -10.14
N PRO A 79 -45.17 -47.98 -11.12
CA PRO A 79 -44.09 -47.11 -11.57
C PRO A 79 -44.71 -45.77 -11.98
N PRO A 80 -44.09 -44.63 -11.63
CA PRO A 80 -44.65 -43.33 -11.98
C PRO A 80 -44.92 -43.33 -13.48
N GLU A 81 -46.18 -43.07 -13.88
CA GLU A 81 -46.51 -42.84 -15.28
C GLU A 81 -45.48 -41.86 -15.84
N ALA A 82 -44.92 -42.18 -17.00
CA ALA A 82 -43.82 -41.45 -17.60
C ALA A 82 -44.25 -40.00 -17.93
N ARG A 83 -44.24 -39.13 -16.91
CA ARG A 83 -44.18 -37.69 -17.09
C ARG A 83 -42.89 -37.46 -17.86
N ALA A 84 -43.03 -37.01 -19.10
CA ALA A 84 -41.93 -36.69 -19.99
C ALA A 84 -40.85 -35.93 -19.20
N THR A 85 -39.73 -36.60 -18.97
CA THR A 85 -38.58 -35.97 -18.34
C THR A 85 -38.02 -34.93 -19.32
N PRO A 86 -37.82 -33.67 -18.91
CA PRO A 86 -37.16 -32.71 -19.77
C PRO A 86 -35.78 -33.27 -20.17
N PRO A 87 -35.34 -33.08 -21.43
CA PRO A 87 -34.14 -33.73 -21.93
C PRO A 87 -32.93 -33.38 -21.05
N ALA A 88 -32.14 -34.39 -20.70
CA ALA A 88 -30.94 -34.26 -19.87
C ALA A 88 -29.80 -33.43 -20.50
N GLY A 89 -30.02 -32.82 -21.67
CA GLY A 89 -29.04 -32.14 -22.51
C GLY A 89 -28.35 -30.92 -21.86
N PRO A 90 -29.07 -29.89 -21.38
CA PRO A 90 -28.44 -28.64 -20.97
C PRO A 90 -27.58 -28.78 -19.71
N ARG A 91 -27.94 -29.66 -18.76
CA ARG A 91 -27.18 -29.85 -17.50
C ARG A 91 -25.85 -30.56 -17.72
N LYS A 92 -25.83 -31.57 -18.59
CA LYS A 92 -24.58 -32.28 -18.96
C LYS A 92 -23.64 -31.38 -19.75
N ILE A 93 -24.19 -30.51 -20.61
CA ILE A 93 -23.41 -29.48 -21.33
C ILE A 93 -22.82 -28.47 -20.33
N CYS A 94 -23.61 -27.95 -19.38
CA CYS A 94 -23.09 -27.05 -18.35
C CYS A 94 -21.96 -27.69 -17.52
N ALA A 95 -22.11 -28.96 -17.12
CA ALA A 95 -21.06 -29.66 -16.40
C ALA A 95 -19.79 -29.84 -17.24
N ALA A 96 -19.91 -30.18 -18.53
CA ALA A 96 -18.79 -30.29 -19.44
C ALA A 96 -18.07 -28.94 -19.64
N VAL A 97 -18.83 -27.85 -19.77
CA VAL A 97 -18.29 -26.49 -19.84
C VAL A 97 -17.52 -26.15 -18.56
N ILE A 98 -18.04 -26.46 -17.37
CA ILE A 98 -17.33 -26.19 -16.12
C ILE A 98 -16.02 -27.00 -16.02
N ILE A 99 -16.04 -28.28 -16.38
CA ILE A 99 -14.86 -29.16 -16.31
C ILE A 99 -13.71 -28.65 -17.19
N VAL A 100 -14.03 -28.12 -18.37
CA VAL A 100 -13.03 -27.71 -19.37
C VAL A 100 -12.67 -26.23 -19.23
N PHE A 101 -13.68 -25.37 -19.13
CA PHE A 101 -13.51 -23.93 -19.19
C PHE A 101 -12.93 -23.37 -17.89
N LEU A 102 -13.29 -23.93 -16.73
CA LEU A 102 -12.82 -23.42 -15.44
C LEU A 102 -11.29 -23.56 -15.27
N PRO A 103 -10.66 -24.73 -15.53
CA PRO A 103 -9.20 -24.85 -15.47
C PRO A 103 -8.50 -24.02 -16.55
N LEU A 104 -9.03 -23.99 -17.77
CA LEU A 104 -8.46 -23.18 -18.86
C LEU A 104 -8.49 -21.68 -18.55
N ALA A 105 -9.61 -21.18 -18.04
CA ALA A 105 -9.74 -19.80 -17.62
C ALA A 105 -8.76 -19.47 -16.46
N ALA A 106 -8.59 -20.37 -15.50
CA ALA A 106 -7.63 -20.19 -14.42
C ALA A 106 -6.18 -20.10 -14.93
N VAL A 107 -5.78 -21.00 -15.85
CA VAL A 107 -4.45 -20.97 -16.48
C VAL A 107 -4.28 -19.69 -17.32
N PHE A 108 -5.29 -19.29 -18.07
CA PHE A 108 -5.26 -18.06 -18.87
C PHE A 108 -5.12 -16.81 -18.01
N ILE A 109 -5.90 -16.68 -16.94
CA ILE A 109 -5.81 -15.57 -15.99
C ILE A 109 -4.43 -15.55 -15.32
N TYR A 110 -3.90 -16.72 -14.92
CA TYR A 110 -2.56 -16.81 -14.36
C TYR A 110 -1.48 -16.42 -15.37
N ALA A 111 -1.64 -16.75 -16.65
CA ALA A 111 -0.72 -16.33 -17.69
C ALA A 111 -0.76 -14.81 -17.94
N MET A 112 -1.93 -14.16 -17.77
CA MET A 112 -2.08 -12.72 -17.95
C MET A 112 -1.64 -11.88 -16.74
N LEU A 113 -1.98 -12.31 -15.52
CA LEU A 113 -1.73 -11.55 -14.28
C LEU A 113 -0.52 -12.06 -13.48
N GLY A 114 -0.15 -13.33 -13.67
CA GLY A 114 0.90 -13.99 -12.90
C GLY A 114 2.29 -13.79 -13.49
N ALA A 115 3.28 -14.39 -12.83
CA ALA A 115 4.68 -14.37 -13.26
C ALA A 115 5.17 -15.80 -13.54
N PRO A 116 4.71 -16.46 -14.63
CA PRO A 116 5.03 -17.85 -14.91
C PRO A 116 6.52 -18.11 -15.15
N GLY A 117 7.28 -17.09 -15.57
CA GLY A 117 8.71 -17.16 -15.79
C GLY A 117 9.57 -16.81 -14.58
N LEU A 118 8.99 -16.49 -13.41
CA LEU A 118 9.77 -16.14 -12.23
C LEU A 118 10.36 -17.43 -11.61
N PRO A 119 11.69 -17.59 -11.57
CA PRO A 119 12.30 -18.75 -10.92
C PRO A 119 12.12 -18.69 -9.40
N ASP A 120 12.07 -19.87 -8.76
CA ASP A 120 12.05 -19.98 -7.30
C ASP A 120 13.28 -19.28 -6.71
N ALA A 121 13.09 -18.50 -5.65
CA ALA A 121 14.18 -17.85 -4.91
C ALA A 121 14.47 -18.60 -3.59
N PRO A 122 15.30 -19.65 -3.57
CA PRO A 122 15.62 -20.40 -2.36
C PRO A 122 16.37 -19.53 -1.35
N TYR A 123 16.28 -19.86 -0.06
CA TYR A 123 16.88 -19.07 1.02
C TYR A 123 18.38 -18.79 0.79
N ALA A 124 19.14 -19.79 0.33
CA ALA A 124 20.55 -19.65 0.00
C ALA A 124 20.84 -18.60 -1.09
N ALA A 125 19.94 -18.44 -2.07
CA ALA A 125 20.07 -17.41 -3.09
C ALA A 125 19.73 -16.01 -2.54
N ARG A 126 18.74 -15.91 -1.64
CA ARG A 126 18.39 -14.64 -0.98
C ARG A 126 19.53 -14.13 -0.08
N MET A 127 20.28 -15.04 0.56
CA MET A 127 21.45 -14.69 1.36
C MET A 127 22.60 -14.05 0.56
N LYS A 128 22.57 -14.12 -0.77
CA LYS A 128 23.52 -13.40 -1.64
C LYS A 128 23.02 -11.99 -2.01
N ASN A 129 21.77 -11.67 -1.73
CA ASN A 129 21.19 -10.37 -2.05
C ASN A 129 21.46 -9.36 -0.90
N PRO A 130 22.24 -8.29 -1.13
CA PRO A 130 22.59 -7.32 -0.09
C PRO A 130 21.36 -6.67 0.56
N ARG A 131 20.31 -6.37 -0.22
CA ARG A 131 19.08 -5.77 0.29
C ARG A 131 18.33 -6.70 1.23
N PHE A 132 18.30 -8.00 0.93
CA PHE A 132 17.71 -9.01 1.82
C PHE A 132 18.50 -9.16 3.12
N LEU A 133 19.83 -9.12 3.05
CA LEU A 133 20.69 -9.16 4.23
C LEU A 133 20.46 -7.95 5.13
N LEU A 134 20.41 -6.74 4.56
CA LEU A 134 20.12 -5.51 5.29
C LEU A 134 18.73 -5.54 5.94
N ALA A 135 17.70 -5.99 5.22
CA ALA A 135 16.34 -6.11 5.77
C ALA A 135 16.30 -7.10 6.95
N THR A 136 17.00 -8.23 6.82
CA THR A 136 17.12 -9.23 7.89
C THR A 136 17.86 -8.67 9.11
N ALA A 137 18.95 -7.91 8.88
CA ALA A 137 19.70 -7.24 9.94
C ALA A 137 18.86 -6.18 10.65
N ALA A 138 18.09 -5.38 9.89
CA ALA A 138 17.16 -4.39 10.44
C ALA A 138 16.14 -5.06 11.36
N GLN A 139 15.51 -6.16 10.94
CA GLN A 139 14.52 -6.87 11.74
C GLN A 139 15.12 -7.38 13.06
N ARG A 140 16.25 -8.08 13.00
CA ARG A 140 16.92 -8.59 14.22
C ARG A 140 17.33 -7.46 15.16
N LEU A 141 17.76 -6.32 14.61
CA LEU A 141 18.16 -5.17 15.41
C LEU A 141 16.96 -4.48 16.04
N ASP A 142 15.82 -4.36 15.35
CA ASP A 142 14.58 -3.84 15.93
C ASP A 142 14.12 -4.72 17.10
N GLU A 143 14.07 -6.05 16.93
CA GLU A 143 13.73 -7.00 18.00
C GLU A 143 14.67 -6.84 19.21
N LYS A 144 15.98 -6.74 18.98
CA LYS A 144 16.96 -6.54 20.05
C LYS A 144 16.78 -5.18 20.75
N LEU A 145 16.47 -4.12 20.02
CA LEU A 145 16.28 -2.78 20.57
C LEU A 145 14.98 -2.63 21.36
N GLN A 146 14.01 -3.53 21.18
CA GLN A 146 12.82 -3.58 22.01
C GLN A 146 13.13 -4.04 23.43
N THR A 147 14.12 -4.93 23.61
CA THR A 147 14.51 -5.47 24.92
C THR A 147 15.75 -4.79 25.51
N ALA A 148 16.69 -4.35 24.68
CA ALA A 148 17.94 -3.71 25.09
C ALA A 148 18.19 -2.41 24.28
N PRO A 149 17.43 -1.32 24.55
CA PRO A 149 17.55 -0.07 23.81
C PRO A 149 18.87 0.65 24.12
N THR A 150 19.65 0.99 23.09
CA THR A 150 20.90 1.76 23.22
C THR A 150 20.97 2.84 22.15
N ALA A 151 21.66 3.95 22.42
CA ALA A 151 21.85 5.02 21.43
C ALA A 151 22.54 4.48 20.17
N ALA A 152 23.68 3.78 20.34
CA ALA A 152 24.46 3.24 19.23
C ALA A 152 23.71 2.16 18.44
N GLY A 153 22.84 1.40 19.11
CA GLY A 153 21.97 0.45 18.45
C GLY A 153 20.91 1.14 17.59
N TYR A 154 20.27 2.20 18.08
CA TYR A 154 19.33 2.99 17.26
C TYR A 154 20.00 3.73 16.10
N ARG A 155 21.23 4.25 16.28
CA ARG A 155 22.02 4.83 15.19
C ARG A 155 22.24 3.81 14.07
N ARG A 156 22.81 2.64 14.40
CA ARG A 156 23.02 1.57 13.40
C ARG A 156 21.73 1.12 12.74
N PHE A 157 20.63 1.05 13.49
CA PHE A 157 19.32 0.73 12.94
C PHE A 157 18.87 1.79 11.94
N ALA A 158 19.04 3.07 12.26
CA ALA A 158 18.74 4.18 11.36
C ALA A 158 19.56 4.12 10.07
N ASP A 159 20.86 3.81 10.17
CA ASP A 159 21.75 3.69 9.01
C ASP A 159 21.31 2.55 8.08
N ILE A 160 20.95 1.38 8.63
CA ILE A 160 20.45 0.25 7.83
C ILE A 160 19.13 0.63 7.14
N LEU A 161 18.21 1.27 7.86
CA LEU A 161 16.95 1.75 7.30
C LEU A 161 17.17 2.79 6.19
N TYR A 162 18.15 3.67 6.35
CA TYR A 162 18.55 4.64 5.34
C TYR A 162 19.03 3.95 4.05
N LEU A 163 19.88 2.92 4.17
CA LEU A 163 20.35 2.11 3.04
C LEU A 163 19.21 1.35 2.35
N LEU A 164 18.21 0.92 3.11
CA LEU A 164 16.98 0.31 2.58
C LEU A 164 16.01 1.32 1.94
N GLN A 165 16.32 2.62 2.07
CA GLN A 165 15.52 3.77 1.68
C GLN A 165 14.20 3.89 2.47
N ASP A 166 14.14 3.31 3.66
CA ASP A 166 13.06 3.52 4.62
C ASP A 166 13.35 4.77 5.46
N TYR A 167 13.30 5.92 4.80
CA TYR A 167 13.71 7.19 5.39
C TYR A 167 12.82 7.62 6.57
N VAL A 168 11.56 7.23 6.59
CA VAL A 168 10.63 7.57 7.69
C VAL A 168 11.04 6.86 8.98
N ASP A 169 11.20 5.54 8.92
CA ASP A 169 11.59 4.77 10.10
C ASP A 169 13.05 5.07 10.49
N SER A 170 13.92 5.36 9.52
CA SER A 170 15.30 5.82 9.76
C SER A 170 15.35 7.13 10.55
N ALA A 171 14.60 8.17 10.15
CA ALA A 171 14.55 9.44 10.87
C ALA A 171 14.05 9.28 12.32
N ASN A 172 13.11 8.36 12.55
CA ASN A 172 12.65 8.03 13.90
C ASN A 172 13.73 7.31 14.73
N ALA A 173 14.48 6.40 14.12
CA ALA A 173 15.58 5.71 14.77
C ALA A 173 16.71 6.69 15.15
N TYR A 174 17.11 7.62 14.27
CA TYR A 174 18.05 8.68 14.61
C TYR A 174 17.57 9.51 15.81
N ARG A 175 16.29 9.92 15.82
CA ARG A 175 15.72 10.67 16.95
C ARG A 175 15.80 9.90 18.27
N LYS A 176 15.60 8.58 18.24
CA LYS A 176 15.74 7.72 19.44
C LYS A 176 17.20 7.59 19.91
N ALA A 177 18.17 7.64 18.99
CA ALA A 177 19.58 7.65 19.32
C ALA A 177 20.00 8.98 19.97
N ILE A 178 19.62 10.11 19.37
CA ILE A 178 19.84 11.46 19.92
C ILE A 178 19.23 11.59 21.32
N ALA A 179 17.97 11.19 21.49
CA ALA A 179 17.27 11.24 22.79
C ALA A 179 17.91 10.34 23.88
N ARG A 180 18.84 9.45 23.49
CA ARG A 180 19.59 8.56 24.39
C ARG A 180 21.05 8.98 24.58
N GLY A 181 21.42 10.18 24.15
CA GLY A 181 22.70 10.80 24.46
C GLY A 181 23.69 10.87 23.31
N GLU A 182 23.38 10.34 22.11
CA GLU A 182 24.20 10.60 20.91
C GLU A 182 23.82 11.95 20.27
N ASP A 183 24.05 13.03 21.01
CA ASP A 183 23.72 14.39 20.61
C ASP A 183 24.90 15.05 19.87
N THR A 184 25.09 14.68 18.60
CA THR A 184 26.24 15.11 17.78
C THR A 184 25.82 15.81 16.49
N ALA A 185 26.68 16.70 15.97
CA ALA A 185 26.45 17.39 14.69
C ALA A 185 26.13 16.40 13.56
N GLU A 186 26.93 15.33 13.47
CA GLU A 186 26.79 14.28 12.47
C GLU A 186 25.40 13.63 12.52
N LEU A 187 24.90 13.29 13.71
CA LEU A 187 23.62 12.59 13.85
C LEU A 187 22.43 13.50 13.55
N TRP A 188 22.50 14.76 13.97
CA TRP A 188 21.52 15.77 13.61
C TRP A 188 21.46 16.01 12.10
N SER A 189 22.62 16.15 11.44
CA SER A 189 22.67 16.40 10.00
C SER A 189 22.25 15.18 9.18
N GLN A 190 22.59 13.95 9.59
CA GLN A 190 22.07 12.71 8.99
C GLN A 190 20.56 12.57 9.14
N MET A 191 20.01 12.85 10.34
CA MET A 191 18.57 12.83 10.56
C MET A 191 17.85 13.84 9.66
N ALA A 192 18.40 15.06 9.57
CA ALA A 192 17.81 16.13 8.77
C ALA A 192 17.82 15.82 7.26
N GLU A 193 18.90 15.24 6.75
CA GLU A 193 18.99 14.72 5.38
C GLU A 193 17.97 13.61 5.14
N THR A 194 17.85 12.68 6.09
CA THR A 194 16.87 11.60 6.03
C THR A 194 15.44 12.13 5.97
N ILE A 195 15.11 13.13 6.79
CA ILE A 195 13.80 13.81 6.74
C ILE A 195 13.61 14.48 5.37
N THR A 196 14.65 15.13 4.83
CA THR A 196 14.59 15.77 3.51
C THR A 196 14.30 14.76 2.41
N LEU A 197 14.97 13.59 2.43
CA LEU A 197 14.75 12.52 1.46
C LEU A 197 13.36 11.88 1.59
N ALA A 198 12.88 11.67 2.82
CA ALA A 198 11.51 11.22 3.07
C ALA A 198 10.46 12.18 2.49
N ASN A 199 10.80 13.46 2.36
CA ASN A 199 9.97 14.51 1.77
C ASN A 199 10.35 14.82 0.31
N GLY A 200 10.93 13.87 -0.41
CA GLY A 200 11.22 14.00 -1.84
C GLY A 200 12.26 15.08 -2.17
N GLY A 201 13.20 15.34 -1.24
CA GLY A 201 14.22 16.37 -1.39
C GLY A 201 13.81 17.76 -0.87
N MET A 202 12.61 17.90 -0.31
CA MET A 202 12.15 19.17 0.27
C MET A 202 12.72 19.35 1.69
N VAL A 203 13.40 20.48 1.92
CA VAL A 203 13.93 20.84 3.24
C VAL A 203 12.83 21.49 4.07
N VAL A 204 11.92 20.65 4.56
CA VAL A 204 10.78 21.07 5.40
C VAL A 204 11.25 21.67 6.73
N ALA A 205 10.38 22.42 7.42
CA ALA A 205 10.73 23.12 8.68
C ALA A 205 11.40 22.20 9.73
N GLN A 206 10.93 20.95 9.84
CA GLN A 206 11.52 19.95 10.74
C GLN A 206 12.98 19.60 10.35
N ALA A 207 13.28 19.49 9.06
CA ALA A 207 14.64 19.25 8.57
C ALA A 207 15.53 20.48 8.80
N GLN A 208 15.02 21.69 8.55
CA GLN A 208 15.76 22.94 8.80
C GLN A 208 16.13 23.06 10.28
N GLU A 209 15.22 22.76 11.20
CA GLU A 209 15.52 22.79 12.64
C GLU A 209 16.60 21.76 13.00
N ALA A 210 16.52 20.54 12.47
CA ALA A 210 17.53 19.52 12.70
C ALA A 210 18.91 19.89 12.11
N PHE A 211 18.96 20.49 10.91
CA PHE A 211 20.20 21.06 10.37
C PHE A 211 20.72 22.22 11.23
N TYR A 212 19.84 23.05 11.76
CA TYR A 212 20.24 24.11 12.68
C TYR A 212 20.82 23.55 13.98
N GLN A 213 20.26 22.48 14.55
CA GLN A 213 20.86 21.79 15.69
C GLN A 213 22.26 21.24 15.34
N ALA A 214 22.43 20.63 14.16
CA ALA A 214 23.76 20.20 13.70
C ALA A 214 24.76 21.36 13.70
N LEU A 215 24.36 22.54 13.18
CA LEU A 215 25.18 23.74 13.14
C LEU A 215 25.49 24.35 14.53
N ARG A 216 24.68 24.03 15.55
CA ARG A 216 24.99 24.40 16.94
C ARG A 216 26.10 23.54 17.53
N HIS A 217 26.18 22.27 17.14
CA HIS A 217 27.25 21.37 17.54
C HIS A 217 28.53 21.61 16.73
N ASP A 218 28.40 21.79 15.41
CA ASP A 218 29.50 22.11 14.50
C ASP A 218 29.05 23.17 13.49
N LYS A 219 29.55 24.40 13.67
CA LYS A 219 29.23 25.56 12.82
C LYS A 219 29.67 25.40 11.36
N ASN A 220 30.51 24.41 11.08
CA ASN A 220 31.08 24.13 9.78
C ASN A 220 30.63 22.77 9.21
N ASP A 221 29.57 22.16 9.76
CA ASP A 221 29.00 20.93 9.19
C ASP A 221 28.61 21.19 7.71
N PRO A 222 29.26 20.50 6.75
CA PRO A 222 29.09 20.81 5.33
C PRO A 222 27.72 20.36 4.81
N ARG A 223 27.16 19.27 5.35
CA ARG A 223 25.84 18.75 4.98
C ARG A 223 24.76 19.75 5.41
N ALA A 224 24.81 20.20 6.65
CA ALA A 224 23.86 21.15 7.19
C ALA A 224 23.93 22.50 6.46
N THR A 225 25.13 23.01 6.19
CA THR A 225 25.30 24.26 5.44
C THR A 225 24.76 24.13 4.01
N PHE A 226 25.03 23.01 3.32
CA PHE A 226 24.52 22.75 1.99
C PHE A 226 22.98 22.75 1.95
N TYR A 227 22.34 21.98 2.83
CA TYR A 227 20.89 21.84 2.86
C TYR A 227 20.18 23.10 3.36
N MET A 228 20.79 23.89 4.25
CA MET A 228 20.25 25.20 4.63
C MET A 228 20.24 26.18 3.46
N GLY A 229 21.29 26.20 2.62
CA GLY A 229 21.29 26.96 1.37
C GLY A 229 20.21 26.45 0.40
N LEU A 230 20.03 25.13 0.30
CA LEU A 230 18.94 24.54 -0.50
C LEU A 230 17.57 24.96 0.00
N ALA A 231 17.35 25.02 1.32
CA ALA A 231 16.10 25.47 1.91
C ALA A 231 15.76 26.92 1.54
N GLU A 232 16.76 27.81 1.53
CA GLU A 232 16.61 29.21 1.09
C GLU A 232 16.28 29.29 -0.40
N ALA A 233 16.97 28.51 -1.24
CA ALA A 233 16.69 28.44 -2.67
C ALA A 233 15.28 27.91 -2.98
N GLN A 234 14.82 26.87 -2.27
CA GLN A 234 13.47 26.31 -2.40
C GLN A 234 12.37 27.33 -2.02
N GLN A 235 12.71 28.32 -1.20
CA GLN A 235 11.85 29.43 -0.81
C GLN A 235 11.99 30.66 -1.72
N GLY A 236 12.75 30.56 -2.82
CA GLY A 236 12.99 31.66 -3.77
C GLY A 236 13.97 32.72 -3.25
N ARG A 237 14.62 32.50 -2.11
CA ARG A 237 15.54 33.45 -1.47
C ARG A 237 16.96 33.23 -1.97
N PHE A 238 17.12 33.34 -3.30
CA PHE A 238 18.33 32.93 -4.02
C PHE A 238 19.61 33.65 -3.57
N ARG A 239 19.55 34.95 -3.25
CA ARG A 239 20.72 35.68 -2.70
C ARG A 239 21.21 35.07 -1.38
N LYS A 240 20.30 34.70 -0.48
CA LYS A 240 20.66 34.04 0.79
C LYS A 240 21.24 32.65 0.56
N ALA A 241 20.67 31.89 -0.39
CA ALA A 241 21.20 30.59 -0.77
C ALA A 241 22.65 30.68 -1.29
N VAL A 242 22.93 31.62 -2.19
CA VAL A 242 24.28 31.88 -2.70
C VAL A 242 25.24 32.28 -1.59
N ALA A 243 24.84 33.18 -0.68
CA ALA A 243 25.67 33.57 0.46
C ALA A 243 26.08 32.36 1.34
N ILE A 244 25.12 31.47 1.65
CA ILE A 244 25.36 30.26 2.43
C ILE A 244 26.30 29.29 1.69
N TRP A 245 26.06 29.07 0.40
CA TRP A 245 26.90 28.18 -0.40
C TRP A 245 28.30 28.72 -0.66
N LYS A 246 28.49 30.05 -0.75
CA LYS A 246 29.82 30.66 -0.80
C LYS A 246 30.60 30.46 0.51
N LYS A 247 29.94 30.53 1.67
CA LYS A 247 30.57 30.15 2.95
C LYS A 247 31.04 28.69 2.89
N LEU A 248 30.14 27.78 2.51
CA LEU A 248 30.50 26.36 2.37
C LEU A 248 31.67 26.16 1.39
N GLN A 249 31.68 26.90 0.27
CA GLN A 249 32.73 26.83 -0.72
C GLN A 249 34.08 27.26 -0.15
N SER A 250 34.13 28.32 0.67
CA SER A 250 35.37 28.78 1.32
C SER A 250 35.93 27.79 2.33
N GLU A 251 35.08 26.93 2.90
CA GLU A 251 35.45 25.90 3.89
C GLU A 251 35.68 24.52 3.23
N THR A 252 35.41 24.40 1.92
CA THR A 252 35.53 23.14 1.18
C THR A 252 36.98 22.89 0.76
N PRO A 253 37.59 21.73 1.11
CA PRO A 253 38.93 21.40 0.67
C PRO A 253 39.06 21.30 -0.87
N ALA A 254 40.24 21.62 -1.38
CA ALA A 254 40.55 21.42 -2.80
C ALA A 254 40.35 19.94 -3.20
N GLY A 255 39.64 19.70 -4.30
CA GLY A 255 39.36 18.34 -4.79
C GLY A 255 38.17 17.63 -4.14
N ALA A 256 37.40 18.29 -3.27
CA ALA A 256 36.20 17.69 -2.70
C ALA A 256 35.20 17.26 -3.80
N PRO A 257 34.69 16.00 -3.80
CA PRO A 257 33.82 15.49 -4.86
C PRO A 257 32.54 16.32 -5.09
N TRP A 258 32.05 17.02 -4.06
CA TRP A 258 30.85 17.85 -4.14
C TRP A 258 31.11 19.29 -4.60
N ALA A 259 32.36 19.71 -4.81
CA ALA A 259 32.69 21.10 -5.15
C ALA A 259 32.03 21.54 -6.47
N VAL A 260 32.00 20.66 -7.47
CA VAL A 260 31.34 20.92 -8.77
C VAL A 260 29.83 21.09 -8.59
N LEU A 261 29.20 20.20 -7.80
CA LEU A 261 27.77 20.30 -7.49
C LEU A 261 27.46 21.63 -6.79
N LEU A 262 28.29 22.03 -5.82
CA LEU A 262 28.12 23.28 -5.09
C LEU A 262 28.22 24.50 -6.00
N LYS A 263 29.21 24.54 -6.90
CA LYS A 263 29.35 25.59 -7.91
C LYS A 263 28.11 25.67 -8.79
N ASN A 264 27.64 24.55 -9.32
CA ASN A 264 26.44 24.50 -10.17
C ASN A 264 25.18 25.02 -9.44
N ARG A 265 25.07 24.79 -8.12
CA ARG A 265 23.97 25.32 -7.31
C ARG A 265 24.06 26.84 -7.15
N ILE A 266 25.25 27.38 -6.90
CA ILE A 266 25.50 28.82 -6.83
C ILE A 266 25.11 29.49 -8.16
N ASP A 267 25.62 28.96 -9.27
CA ASP A 267 25.38 29.51 -10.61
C ASP A 267 23.88 29.47 -10.95
N ALA A 268 23.21 28.35 -10.69
CA ALA A 268 21.77 28.20 -10.95
C ALA A 268 20.92 29.16 -10.11
N ALA A 269 21.26 29.37 -8.83
CA ALA A 269 20.54 30.32 -7.99
C ALA A 269 20.77 31.77 -8.40
N ALA A 270 22.00 32.14 -8.78
CA ALA A 270 22.33 33.46 -9.30
C ALA A 270 21.57 33.76 -10.60
N GLN A 271 21.54 32.79 -11.53
CA GLN A 271 20.77 32.89 -12.77
C GLN A 271 19.27 33.02 -12.50
N ALA A 272 18.71 32.17 -11.63
CA ALA A 272 17.29 32.22 -11.26
C ALA A 272 16.90 33.54 -10.58
N GLY A 273 17.78 34.09 -9.76
CA GLY A 273 17.59 35.37 -9.08
C GLY A 273 17.99 36.60 -9.89
N LYS A 274 18.56 36.44 -11.09
CA LYS A 274 19.02 37.51 -11.98
C LYS A 274 20.02 38.48 -11.30
N PHE A 275 21.05 37.94 -10.67
CA PHE A 275 22.14 38.72 -10.07
C PHE A 275 23.49 38.03 -10.31
N ASP A 276 24.60 38.77 -10.15
CA ASP A 276 25.94 38.18 -10.19
C ASP A 276 26.29 37.55 -8.83
N ALA A 277 26.73 36.30 -8.83
CA ALA A 277 27.17 35.61 -7.62
C ALA A 277 28.43 36.24 -6.99
N ALA A 278 29.24 36.96 -7.77
CA ALA A 278 30.40 37.69 -7.29
C ALA A 278 30.01 38.74 -6.23
N ASP A 279 28.89 39.44 -6.43
CA ASP A 279 28.41 40.54 -5.58
C ASP A 279 27.87 40.09 -4.22
N ILE A 280 27.71 38.79 -3.99
CA ILE A 280 27.10 38.25 -2.78
C ILE A 280 28.17 37.86 -1.78
N GLU A 281 28.19 38.49 -0.62
CA GLU A 281 29.10 38.12 0.47
C GLU A 281 28.71 36.77 1.11
N PRO A 282 29.70 35.93 1.52
CA PRO A 282 29.43 34.70 2.27
C PRO A 282 28.71 34.96 3.60
N ALA A 283 27.73 34.12 3.94
CA ALA A 283 27.00 34.24 5.20
C ALA A 283 26.73 32.87 5.84
N ALA A 284 26.70 32.82 7.18
CA ALA A 284 26.32 31.62 7.90
C ALA A 284 24.80 31.36 7.82
N PRO A 285 24.36 30.09 7.82
CA PRO A 285 22.94 29.77 7.94
C PRO A 285 22.33 30.37 9.21
N ALA A 286 21.18 31.03 9.06
CA ALA A 286 20.43 31.56 10.19
C ALA A 286 19.51 30.48 10.78
N LYS A 287 19.07 30.69 12.04
CA LYS A 287 18.01 29.89 12.63
C LYS A 287 16.74 29.99 11.77
N PRO A 288 16.10 28.86 11.40
CA PRO A 288 14.87 28.90 10.64
C PRO A 288 13.77 29.59 11.46
N ALA A 289 12.91 30.35 10.78
CA ALA A 289 11.70 30.87 11.41
C ALA A 289 10.80 29.68 11.82
N ALA A 290 10.16 29.75 12.98
CA ALA A 290 9.28 28.69 13.50
C ALA A 290 7.98 28.47 12.68
N GLN A 291 7.96 28.91 11.43
CA GLN A 291 6.79 28.90 10.55
C GLN A 291 6.85 27.66 9.65
N GLY A 292 6.09 26.64 10.03
CA GLY A 292 5.88 25.45 9.19
C GLY A 292 5.32 24.29 10.00
N ARG A 293 4.19 23.74 9.55
CA ARG A 293 3.69 22.49 10.16
C ARG A 293 4.67 21.35 9.86
N PRO A 294 5.00 20.49 10.84
CA PRO A 294 5.78 19.29 10.59
C PRO A 294 5.15 18.46 9.47
N SER A 295 5.98 17.81 8.65
CA SER A 295 5.47 16.87 7.65
C SER A 295 4.77 15.70 8.35
N PRO A 296 3.54 15.32 7.94
CA PRO A 296 2.86 14.13 8.45
C PRO A 296 3.55 12.81 8.10
N LEU A 297 4.63 12.83 7.30
CA LEU A 297 5.42 11.64 7.01
C LEU A 297 6.52 11.42 8.05
N THR A 298 6.99 12.48 8.70
CA THR A 298 8.18 12.45 9.58
C THR A 298 7.92 13.05 10.95
N ALA A 299 6.64 13.29 11.31
CA ALA A 299 6.29 13.77 12.63
C ALA A 299 6.77 12.80 13.71
N GLN A 300 7.11 13.32 14.89
CA GLN A 300 7.75 12.54 15.94
C GLN A 300 6.87 11.37 16.38
N GLY A 301 7.45 10.16 16.45
CA GLY A 301 6.78 8.95 16.90
C GLY A 301 5.90 8.27 15.84
N GLN A 302 5.83 8.85 14.64
CA GLN A 302 5.01 8.33 13.55
C GLN A 302 5.77 7.24 12.80
N LYS A 303 5.40 5.97 13.00
CA LYS A 303 5.90 4.87 12.17
C LYS A 303 5.41 5.04 10.74
N MET A 304 6.19 4.56 9.77
CA MET A 304 5.68 4.51 8.40
C MET A 304 4.41 3.65 8.37
N PRO A 305 3.25 4.21 7.99
CA PRO A 305 2.01 3.47 8.04
C PRO A 305 2.03 2.32 7.02
N ALA A 306 1.30 1.24 7.29
CA ALA A 306 1.34 0.03 6.46
C ALA A 306 1.00 0.32 4.98
N TRP A 307 0.01 1.20 4.73
CA TRP A 307 -0.32 1.66 3.37
C TRP A 307 0.81 2.42 2.69
N ALA A 308 1.65 3.12 3.46
CA ALA A 308 2.81 3.80 2.88
C ALA A 308 3.85 2.78 2.41
N LYS A 309 3.87 1.53 2.85
CA LYS A 309 4.80 0.51 2.31
C LYS A 309 4.40 0.04 0.92
N ASP A 310 3.13 0.15 0.56
CA ASP A 310 2.61 -0.14 -0.78
C ASP A 310 2.72 1.11 -1.68
N PRO A 311 3.46 1.06 -2.80
CA PRO A 311 3.56 2.18 -3.73
C PRO A 311 2.21 2.71 -4.23
N ALA A 312 1.24 1.84 -4.48
CA ALA A 312 -0.07 2.25 -5.03
C ALA A 312 -0.91 2.98 -3.96
N ALA A 313 -1.03 2.40 -2.76
CA ALA A 313 -1.72 3.07 -1.66
C ALA A 313 -1.00 4.35 -1.22
N ARG A 314 0.34 4.38 -1.27
CA ARG A 314 1.13 5.61 -1.03
C ARG A 314 0.77 6.70 -2.03
N ALA A 315 0.76 6.40 -3.31
CA ALA A 315 0.38 7.36 -4.35
C ALA A 315 -1.06 7.87 -4.16
N GLY A 316 -2.00 6.98 -3.85
CA GLY A 316 -3.40 7.35 -3.59
C GLY A 316 -3.54 8.33 -2.42
N MET A 317 -2.84 8.09 -1.31
CA MET A 317 -2.90 8.98 -0.16
C MET A 317 -2.19 10.32 -0.40
N ILE A 318 -1.03 10.31 -1.08
CA ILE A 318 -0.36 11.56 -1.47
C ILE A 318 -1.28 12.38 -2.38
N ASN A 319 -1.94 11.76 -3.36
CA ASN A 319 -2.91 12.43 -4.22
C ASN A 319 -4.08 13.03 -3.42
N ALA A 320 -4.61 12.30 -2.44
CA ALA A 320 -5.65 12.80 -1.55
C ALA A 320 -5.18 14.00 -0.71
N MET A 321 -3.95 13.97 -0.20
CA MET A 321 -3.36 15.09 0.55
C MET A 321 -3.16 16.33 -0.33
N VAL A 322 -2.71 16.15 -1.57
CA VAL A 322 -2.54 17.23 -2.55
C VAL A 322 -3.90 17.83 -2.93
N ALA A 323 -4.92 16.99 -3.14
CA ALA A 323 -6.28 17.44 -3.40
C ALA A 323 -6.87 18.23 -2.21
N ALA A 324 -6.64 17.77 -0.97
CA ALA A 324 -7.07 18.49 0.22
C ALA A 324 -6.35 19.84 0.37
N LEU A 325 -5.07 19.93 0.01
CA LEU A 325 -4.34 21.19 -0.04
C LEU A 325 -4.94 22.13 -1.09
N ALA A 326 -5.21 21.65 -2.30
CA ALA A 326 -5.84 22.46 -3.35
C ALA A 326 -7.20 23.03 -2.89
N ALA A 327 -8.08 22.18 -2.35
CA ALA A 327 -9.38 22.60 -1.83
C ALA A 327 -9.28 23.59 -0.66
N LYS A 328 -8.21 23.52 0.14
CA LYS A 328 -7.96 24.50 1.20
C LYS A 328 -7.53 25.85 0.61
N LEU A 329 -6.67 25.86 -0.39
CA LEU A 329 -6.15 27.10 -1.00
C LEU A 329 -7.21 27.87 -1.80
N GLU A 330 -8.25 27.18 -2.27
CA GLU A 330 -9.46 27.84 -2.79
C GLU A 330 -10.17 28.69 -1.71
N LYS A 331 -10.10 28.26 -0.44
CA LYS A 331 -10.70 28.97 0.70
C LYS A 331 -9.77 30.01 1.33
N ASP A 332 -8.46 29.89 1.09
CA ASP A 332 -7.42 30.82 1.56
C ASP A 332 -6.53 31.28 0.39
N PRO A 333 -7.06 32.13 -0.52
CA PRO A 333 -6.41 32.46 -1.80
C PRO A 333 -5.08 33.18 -1.68
N HIS A 334 -4.83 33.85 -0.54
CA HIS A 334 -3.65 34.67 -0.30
C HIS A 334 -2.47 33.87 0.29
N ASP A 335 -2.62 32.57 0.56
CA ASP A 335 -1.53 31.70 0.99
C ASP A 335 -0.61 31.34 -0.20
N VAL A 336 0.21 32.30 -0.62
CA VAL A 336 1.21 32.13 -1.69
C VAL A 336 2.14 30.93 -1.42
N GLN A 337 2.53 30.73 -0.16
CA GLN A 337 3.42 29.61 0.21
C GLN A 337 2.72 28.26 0.05
N GLY A 338 1.42 28.21 0.36
CA GLY A 338 0.55 27.07 0.08
C GLY A 338 0.44 26.78 -1.40
N TRP A 339 0.20 27.79 -2.24
CA TRP A 339 0.16 27.66 -3.70
C TRP A 339 1.47 27.13 -4.27
N LEU A 340 2.61 27.69 -3.86
CA LEU A 340 3.93 27.20 -4.26
C LEU A 340 4.16 25.74 -3.85
N ARG A 341 3.65 25.33 -2.69
CA ARG A 341 3.71 23.92 -2.24
C ARG A 341 2.87 23.02 -3.14
N LEU A 342 1.64 23.41 -3.47
CA LEU A 342 0.76 22.67 -4.35
C LEU A 342 1.39 22.44 -5.74
N ILE A 343 1.90 23.52 -6.35
CA ILE A 343 2.55 23.47 -7.67
C ILE A 343 3.73 22.50 -7.67
N ARG A 344 4.59 22.57 -6.64
CA ARG A 344 5.74 21.65 -6.50
C ARG A 344 5.29 20.21 -6.30
N SER A 345 4.29 19.96 -5.45
CA SER A 345 3.75 18.62 -5.23
C SER A 345 3.24 17.99 -6.52
N CYS A 346 2.48 18.73 -7.34
CA CYS A 346 2.03 18.25 -8.65
C CYS A 346 3.20 17.94 -9.60
N ARG A 347 4.27 18.74 -9.62
CA ARG A 347 5.46 18.46 -10.45
C ARG A 347 6.19 17.19 -10.01
N VAL A 348 6.35 16.96 -8.71
CA VAL A 348 6.99 15.74 -8.17
C VAL A 348 6.19 14.49 -8.53
N LEU A 349 4.86 14.60 -8.59
CA LEU A 349 3.97 13.51 -9.00
C LEU A 349 3.90 13.31 -10.52
N GLY A 350 4.63 14.09 -11.32
CA GLY A 350 4.56 14.06 -12.79
C GLY A 350 3.26 14.65 -13.36
N GLU A 351 2.44 15.28 -12.53
CA GLU A 351 1.16 15.89 -12.91
C GLU A 351 1.38 17.33 -13.44
N ALA A 352 2.14 17.46 -14.53
CA ALA A 352 2.53 18.75 -15.09
C ALA A 352 1.33 19.67 -15.40
N GLY A 353 0.23 19.11 -15.92
CA GLY A 353 -1.00 19.86 -16.18
C GLY A 353 -1.62 20.46 -14.91
N LYS A 354 -1.66 19.70 -13.80
CA LYS A 354 -2.16 20.23 -12.52
C LYS A 354 -1.24 21.27 -11.93
N ALA A 355 0.08 21.11 -12.09
CA ALA A 355 1.05 22.12 -11.66
C ALA A 355 0.87 23.45 -12.40
N GLN A 356 0.64 23.41 -13.72
CA GLN A 356 0.37 24.60 -14.53
C GLN A 356 -0.96 25.25 -14.16
N ALA A 357 -2.02 24.45 -13.98
CA ALA A 357 -3.32 24.95 -13.54
C ALA A 357 -3.24 25.64 -12.17
N ALA A 358 -2.52 25.02 -11.21
CA ALA A 358 -2.28 25.60 -9.89
C ALA A 358 -1.48 26.91 -9.97
N LEU A 359 -0.48 27.00 -10.84
CA LEU A 359 0.29 28.22 -11.05
C LEU A 359 -0.55 29.35 -11.66
N ALA A 360 -1.35 29.04 -12.68
CA ALA A 360 -2.25 30.01 -13.29
C ALA A 360 -3.28 30.53 -12.28
N ALA A 361 -3.85 29.64 -11.45
CA ALA A 361 -4.75 30.02 -10.38
C ALA A 361 -4.06 30.91 -9.33
N ALA A 362 -2.85 30.54 -8.90
CA ALA A 362 -2.09 31.29 -7.92
C ALA A 362 -1.76 32.71 -8.41
N LEU A 363 -1.33 32.87 -9.66
CA LEU A 363 -1.06 34.18 -10.28
C LEU A 363 -2.31 35.04 -10.42
N ARG A 364 -3.44 34.44 -10.83
CA ARG A 364 -4.72 35.17 -10.92
C ARG A 364 -5.15 35.73 -9.57
N LEU A 365 -4.88 35.01 -8.49
CA LEU A 365 -5.26 35.36 -7.11
C LEU A 365 -4.20 36.23 -6.40
N ASN A 366 -2.96 36.23 -6.88
CA ASN A 366 -1.82 36.95 -6.32
C ASN A 366 -0.94 37.54 -7.44
N PRO A 367 -1.44 38.53 -8.19
CA PRO A 367 -0.84 38.99 -9.45
C PRO A 367 0.56 39.58 -9.30
N ASP A 368 0.85 40.30 -8.21
CA ASP A 368 2.13 41.01 -8.02
C ASP A 368 3.19 40.16 -7.29
N ASN A 369 2.99 38.84 -7.21
CA ASN A 369 3.92 37.99 -6.47
C ASN A 369 5.13 37.57 -7.31
N ALA A 370 6.27 38.21 -7.05
CA ALA A 370 7.54 37.95 -7.74
C ALA A 370 7.99 36.47 -7.75
N GLN A 371 7.61 35.67 -6.74
CA GLN A 371 7.97 34.24 -6.70
C GLN A 371 7.15 33.42 -7.69
N LEU A 372 5.85 33.70 -7.81
CA LEU A 372 4.96 33.04 -8.77
C LEU A 372 5.32 33.47 -10.20
N GLU A 373 5.65 34.74 -10.43
CA GLU A 373 6.09 35.24 -11.72
C GLU A 373 7.41 34.60 -12.18
N ALA A 374 8.40 34.53 -11.29
CA ALA A 374 9.67 33.86 -11.58
C ALA A 374 9.46 32.38 -11.93
N LEU A 375 8.53 31.70 -11.23
CA LEU A 375 8.23 30.30 -11.47
C LEU A 375 7.45 30.06 -12.79
N ALA A 376 6.67 31.04 -13.25
CA ALA A 376 6.01 31.02 -14.56
C ALA A 376 6.98 31.32 -15.69
N ALA A 377 7.91 32.27 -15.50
CA ALA A 377 8.95 32.58 -16.46
C ALA A 377 9.89 31.38 -16.71
N ALA A 378 10.16 30.57 -15.69
CA ALA A 378 11.00 29.37 -15.80
C ALA A 378 10.30 28.16 -16.48
N GLN A 379 9.04 28.29 -16.90
CA GLN A 379 8.28 27.23 -17.59
C GLN A 379 8.01 27.53 -19.07
N LYS A 380 8.34 28.74 -19.52
CA LYS A 380 8.42 29.09 -20.95
C LYS A 380 9.82 28.78 -21.45
#